data_AF-A0A6A5CB91-F1
#
_entry.id   AF-A0A6A5CB91-F1
#
_cell.length_a   1.000
_cell.length_b   1.000
_cell.length_c   1.000
_cell.angle_alpha   90.00
_cell.angle_beta   90.00
_cell.angle_gamma   90.00
#
_symmetry.space_group_name_H-M   'P 1'
#
loop_
_entity.id
_entity.type
_entity.pdbx_description
1 polymer ?
#
loop_
_entity_poly.entity_id
_entity_poly.type
_entity_poly.pdbx_seq_one_letter_code
_entity_poly.pdbx_strand_id
1 'polypeptide(L)'
;MNFYSKSPKTQSSQHHSRIGPFLRYKATDTDHDRSFSQSNKNQQNNQTMITVPQVVNLNLAGQWRESGGKVWHCTQNGHHFTWTQEGTGRVATGIAVPKVNSSEFAVVLTFDNTVHWLLKPSSDHNQLHGPSDVFTRVHPLVAEAPFGGYQEKSGKVWQVTASTPSSFVLHNQQDGRNADGFFSRDPTNGMYIVFINFHNNGQDHLLKAVTNSLASIPLSNGDVFTKTH
;
A
#
# COMPACT_ATOMS: atom_id res chain seq x y z
N MET A 1 -53.81 5.75 49.41
CA MET A 1 -53.16 5.86 50.74
C MET A 1 -51.86 6.64 50.56
N ASN A 2 -51.72 7.77 51.26
CA ASN A 2 -50.48 8.55 51.43
C ASN A 2 -49.42 7.70 52.18
N PHE A 3 -48.09 7.92 52.13
CA PHE A 3 -47.35 9.13 52.51
C PHE A 3 -45.89 9.13 51.96
N TYR A 4 -45.41 10.33 51.52
CA TYR A 4 -44.12 11.06 51.78
C TYR A 4 -42.79 10.28 51.97
N SER A 5 -41.57 10.75 51.65
CA SER A 5 -40.98 11.94 51.00
C SER A 5 -39.43 11.89 51.14
N LYS A 6 -38.73 12.81 50.44
CA LYS A 6 -37.35 13.36 50.65
C LYS A 6 -36.19 12.78 49.82
N SER A 7 -35.72 13.61 48.88
CA SER A 7 -34.28 13.86 48.61
C SER A 7 -33.77 14.90 49.64
N PRO A 8 -32.44 15.15 49.91
CA PRO A 8 -31.40 15.40 48.89
C PRO A 8 -29.88 15.17 49.27
N LYS A 9 -28.98 15.53 48.32
CA LYS A 9 -27.57 16.03 48.40
C LYS A 9 -26.35 15.06 48.32
N THR A 10 -25.69 15.15 47.16
CA THR A 10 -24.24 15.25 46.84
C THR A 10 -23.16 15.01 47.90
N GLN A 11 -22.13 14.23 47.55
CA GLN A 11 -20.72 14.54 47.84
C GLN A 11 -19.74 13.88 46.86
N SER A 12 -18.66 14.60 46.57
CA SER A 12 -17.56 14.30 45.65
C SER A 12 -16.63 13.20 46.17
N SER A 13 -15.97 12.48 45.27
CA SER A 13 -14.76 11.70 45.59
C SER A 13 -13.67 12.01 44.57
N GLN A 14 -12.69 12.80 45.01
CA GLN A 14 -11.40 12.96 44.37
C GLN A 14 -10.48 11.82 44.82
N HIS A 15 -9.96 11.03 43.89
CA HIS A 15 -8.91 10.06 44.17
C HIS A 15 -7.54 10.78 44.25
N HIS A 16 -6.99 10.88 45.45
CA HIS A 16 -5.59 11.20 45.72
C HIS A 16 -4.75 9.91 45.65
N SER A 17 -3.69 9.90 44.84
CA SER A 17 -2.59 8.93 44.96
C SER A 17 -1.31 9.66 45.35
N ARG A 18 -0.72 9.18 46.44
CA ARG A 18 0.43 9.72 47.19
C ARG A 18 1.74 9.67 46.38
N ILE A 19 2.51 10.75 46.47
CA ILE A 19 3.93 10.82 46.09
C ILE A 19 4.78 10.56 47.34
N GLY A 20 5.77 9.66 47.23
CA GLY A 20 6.77 9.35 48.26
C GLY A 20 7.98 10.31 48.24
N PRO A 21 8.85 10.28 49.26
CA PRO A 21 9.58 11.46 49.72
C PRO A 21 10.94 11.72 49.04
N PHE A 22 11.28 13.01 49.07
CA PHE A 22 12.57 13.65 48.79
C PHE A 22 13.72 13.12 49.65
N LEU A 23 14.90 12.97 49.02
CA LEU A 23 16.20 13.10 49.70
C LEU A 23 17.08 14.11 48.96
N ARG A 24 17.52 15.12 49.72
CA ARG A 24 18.46 16.21 49.38
C ARG A 24 19.86 15.67 49.10
N TYR A 25 20.59 16.29 48.17
CA TYR A 25 22.03 16.53 48.32
C TYR A 25 22.40 17.95 47.90
N LYS A 26 23.41 18.47 48.61
CA LYS A 26 23.82 19.87 48.77
C LYS A 26 24.58 20.41 47.55
N ALA A 27 24.45 21.72 47.33
CA ALA A 27 25.35 22.51 46.52
C ALA A 27 26.61 22.89 47.33
N THR A 28 27.77 22.88 46.66
CA THR A 28 28.98 23.61 47.04
C THR A 28 29.60 24.23 45.79
N ASP A 29 30.13 25.43 45.98
CA ASP A 29 30.57 26.45 45.03
C ASP A 29 31.75 26.13 44.08
N THR A 30 31.84 27.05 43.10
CA THR A 30 33.03 27.69 42.48
C THR A 30 33.83 27.01 41.34
N ASP A 31 33.62 27.61 40.15
CA ASP A 31 34.62 28.29 39.28
C ASP A 31 35.62 27.54 38.37
N HIS A 32 35.87 28.20 37.22
CA HIS A 32 36.96 28.07 36.22
C HIS A 32 36.77 27.15 34.99
N ASP A 33 36.35 27.80 33.89
CA ASP A 33 37.07 27.91 32.62
C ASP A 33 37.87 26.67 32.13
N ARG A 34 37.24 25.84 31.29
CA ARG A 34 37.94 24.92 30.37
C ARG A 34 37.17 24.75 29.06
N SER A 35 37.73 25.36 28.02
CA SER A 35 37.52 25.02 26.62
C SER A 35 37.82 23.53 26.38
N PHE A 36 36.82 22.79 25.88
CA PHE A 36 37.00 21.43 25.37
C PHE A 36 36.69 21.40 23.89
N SER A 37 37.75 21.28 23.07
CA SER A 37 37.66 20.91 21.67
C SER A 37 37.12 19.47 21.57
N GLN A 38 35.92 19.30 21.02
CA GLN A 38 35.44 17.96 20.64
C GLN A 38 36.16 17.52 19.36
N SER A 39 36.91 16.43 19.48
CA SER A 39 37.46 15.69 18.35
C SER A 39 36.34 14.90 17.68
N ASN A 40 36.09 15.21 16.40
CA ASN A 40 35.17 14.48 15.54
C ASN A 40 35.71 13.07 15.28
N LYS A 41 35.17 12.05 15.95
CA LYS A 41 35.29 10.67 15.51
C LYS A 41 34.11 10.36 14.60
N ASN A 42 34.37 10.37 13.29
CA ASN A 42 33.48 9.87 12.25
C ASN A 42 33.11 8.41 12.55
N GLN A 43 31.93 8.18 13.14
CA GLN A 43 31.22 6.93 12.96
C GLN A 43 30.54 7.00 11.59
N GLN A 44 31.10 6.26 10.62
CA GLN A 44 30.39 5.91 9.39
C GLN A 44 29.13 5.13 9.78
N ASN A 45 28.01 5.83 9.83
CA ASN A 45 26.70 5.22 9.81
C ASN A 45 26.55 4.54 8.44
N ASN A 46 26.70 3.22 8.41
CA ASN A 46 26.16 2.40 7.34
C ASN A 46 24.63 2.57 7.39
N GLN A 47 24.13 3.58 6.69
CA GLN A 47 22.72 3.67 6.34
C GLN A 47 22.42 2.46 5.44
N THR A 48 21.92 1.40 6.07
CA THR A 48 21.14 0.41 5.36
C THR A 48 20.05 1.19 4.65
N MET A 49 20.05 1.17 3.31
CA MET A 49 18.94 1.74 2.55
C MET A 49 17.67 1.04 3.02
N ILE A 50 16.91 1.71 3.88
CA ILE A 50 15.55 1.30 4.20
C ILE A 50 14.81 1.40 2.88
N THR A 51 14.62 0.25 2.23
CA THR A 51 13.74 0.15 1.08
C THR A 51 12.37 0.58 1.57
N VAL A 52 11.97 1.80 1.23
CA VAL A 52 10.61 2.28 1.49
C VAL A 52 9.69 1.28 0.79
N PRO A 53 8.81 0.57 1.50
CA PRO A 53 7.85 -0.32 0.86
C PRO A 53 7.08 0.49 -0.16
N GLN A 54 7.08 0.00 -1.39
CA GLN A 54 6.45 0.70 -2.49
C GLN A 54 4.98 0.95 -2.16
N VAL A 55 4.54 2.19 -2.37
CA VAL A 55 3.14 2.55 -2.34
C VAL A 55 2.45 1.77 -3.46
N VAL A 56 1.86 0.62 -3.12
CA VAL A 56 0.92 -0.05 -4.00
C VAL A 56 -0.23 0.93 -4.17
N ASN A 57 -0.37 1.45 -5.39
CA ASN A 57 -1.38 2.45 -5.71
C ASN A 57 -2.74 1.74 -5.80
N LEU A 58 -3.38 1.50 -4.64
CA LEU A 58 -4.71 0.91 -4.62
C LEU A 58 -5.69 1.91 -5.17
N ASN A 59 -6.22 1.61 -6.36
CA ASN A 59 -7.42 2.24 -6.83
C ASN A 59 -8.63 1.36 -6.55
N LEU A 60 -9.63 1.97 -5.93
CA LEU A 60 -10.98 1.48 -5.71
C LEU A 60 -11.99 2.26 -6.56
N ALA A 61 -11.61 3.36 -7.22
CA ALA A 61 -12.52 4.12 -8.06
C ALA A 61 -13.14 3.26 -9.18
N GLY A 62 -14.35 3.63 -9.59
CA GLY A 62 -15.15 2.91 -10.58
C GLY A 62 -16.39 2.27 -9.97
N GLN A 63 -16.93 1.26 -10.66
CA GLN A 63 -18.17 0.59 -10.25
C GLN A 63 -17.90 -0.79 -9.69
N TRP A 64 -18.61 -1.13 -8.61
CA TRP A 64 -18.53 -2.40 -7.90
C TRP A 64 -19.92 -2.99 -7.76
N ARG A 65 -20.06 -4.30 -7.96
CA ARG A 65 -21.32 -5.02 -7.81
C ARG A 65 -21.23 -5.92 -6.58
N GLU A 66 -22.18 -5.79 -5.67
CA GLU A 66 -22.34 -6.70 -4.52
C GLU A 66 -23.02 -8.00 -4.95
N SER A 67 -22.93 -9.07 -4.14
CA SER A 67 -23.48 -10.39 -4.52
C SER A 67 -24.99 -10.34 -4.74
N GLY A 68 -25.70 -9.43 -4.06
CA GLY A 68 -27.11 -9.14 -4.26
C GLY A 68 -27.45 -8.43 -5.58
N GLY A 69 -26.45 -8.14 -6.42
CA GLY A 69 -26.61 -7.59 -7.77
C GLY A 69 -26.64 -6.07 -7.84
N LYS A 70 -26.73 -5.36 -6.71
CA LYS A 70 -26.71 -3.89 -6.68
C LYS A 70 -25.32 -3.36 -7.01
N VAL A 71 -25.30 -2.22 -7.71
CA VAL A 71 -24.08 -1.55 -8.12
C VAL A 71 -23.78 -0.39 -7.18
N TRP A 72 -22.51 -0.21 -6.87
CA TRP A 72 -21.95 0.87 -6.07
C TRP A 72 -20.96 1.66 -6.91
N HIS A 73 -21.09 2.99 -6.88
CA HIS A 73 -20.18 3.92 -7.54
C HIS A 73 -19.15 4.42 -6.54
N CYS A 74 -17.87 4.11 -6.76
CA CYS A 74 -16.76 4.55 -5.94
C CYS A 74 -16.07 5.79 -6.51
N THR A 75 -15.99 6.82 -5.70
CA THR A 75 -15.10 7.97 -5.89
C THR A 75 -13.98 7.90 -4.86
N GLN A 76 -12.72 7.98 -5.28
CA GLN A 76 -11.56 7.92 -4.39
C GLN A 76 -10.71 9.18 -4.52
N ASN A 77 -10.22 9.69 -3.39
CA ASN A 77 -9.27 10.78 -3.27
C ASN A 77 -8.16 10.39 -2.29
N GLY A 78 -6.98 10.05 -2.83
CA GLY A 78 -5.88 9.50 -2.05
C GLY A 78 -6.28 8.19 -1.36
N HIS A 79 -6.10 8.12 -0.05
CA HIS A 79 -6.49 6.96 0.76
C HIS A 79 -7.98 6.92 1.11
N HIS A 80 -8.72 8.02 0.93
CA HIS A 80 -10.13 8.11 1.28
C HIS A 80 -11.01 7.81 0.07
N PHE A 81 -12.15 7.16 0.28
CA PHE A 81 -13.11 6.91 -0.78
C PHE A 81 -14.55 6.94 -0.28
N THR A 82 -15.48 7.16 -1.21
CA THR A 82 -16.93 7.17 -0.98
C THR A 82 -17.59 6.27 -2.02
N TRP A 83 -18.48 5.39 -1.57
CA TRP A 83 -19.32 4.53 -2.38
C TRP A 83 -20.77 4.99 -2.30
N THR A 84 -21.44 5.09 -3.44
CA THR A 84 -22.88 5.38 -3.50
C THR A 84 -23.59 4.25 -4.23
N GLN A 85 -24.57 3.62 -3.57
CA GLN A 85 -25.36 2.53 -4.16
C GLN A 85 -26.36 3.08 -5.18
N GLU A 86 -26.36 2.50 -6.37
CA GLU A 86 -27.33 2.80 -7.42
C GLU A 86 -28.75 2.41 -6.97
N GLY A 87 -29.73 3.25 -7.31
CA GLY A 87 -31.14 3.06 -6.99
C GLY A 87 -31.54 3.49 -5.57
N THR A 88 -30.74 3.21 -4.54
CA THR A 88 -31.08 3.61 -3.15
C THR A 88 -30.42 4.91 -2.71
N GLY A 89 -29.29 5.30 -3.33
CA GLY A 89 -28.50 6.46 -2.91
C GLY A 89 -27.80 6.26 -1.56
N ARG A 90 -27.78 5.04 -1.01
CA ARG A 90 -27.09 4.73 0.24
C ARG A 90 -25.60 4.99 0.07
N VAL A 91 -24.98 5.60 1.08
CA VAL A 91 -23.56 6.00 1.03
C VAL A 91 -22.75 5.17 2.03
N ALA A 92 -21.57 4.74 1.60
CA ALA A 92 -20.54 4.19 2.45
C ALA A 92 -19.24 4.97 2.25
N THR A 93 -18.44 5.16 3.30
CA THR A 93 -17.16 5.86 3.23
C THR A 93 -16.05 4.95 3.73
N GLY A 94 -14.84 5.14 3.24
CA GLY A 94 -13.77 4.24 3.62
C GLY A 94 -12.37 4.80 3.46
N ILE A 95 -11.44 4.04 4.01
CA ILE A 95 -10.01 4.29 3.95
C ILE A 95 -9.31 3.04 3.44
N ALA A 96 -8.44 3.22 2.45
CA ALA A 96 -7.57 2.20 1.90
C ALA A 96 -6.11 2.48 2.29
N VAL A 97 -5.53 1.61 3.12
CA VAL A 97 -4.13 1.73 3.55
C VAL A 97 -3.29 0.54 3.09
N PRO A 98 -2.09 0.78 2.54
CA PRO A 98 -1.13 -0.29 2.31
C PRO A 98 -0.66 -0.86 3.66
N LYS A 99 -0.55 -2.18 3.75
CA LYS A 99 0.02 -2.84 4.93
C LYS A 99 1.53 -2.68 4.88
N VAL A 100 2.13 -2.25 5.99
CA VAL A 100 3.57 -2.02 6.09
C VAL A 100 4.33 -3.29 5.70
N ASN A 101 5.32 -3.14 4.81
CA ASN A 101 6.18 -4.23 4.29
C ASN A 101 5.42 -5.37 3.59
N SER A 102 4.27 -5.08 2.99
CA SER A 102 3.46 -6.08 2.29
C SER A 102 2.88 -5.48 1.00
N SER A 103 2.64 -6.34 0.01
CA SER A 103 1.79 -6.01 -1.15
C SER A 103 0.30 -6.04 -0.79
N GLU A 104 -0.06 -6.44 0.43
CA GLU A 104 -1.43 -6.45 0.93
C GLU A 104 -1.86 -5.04 1.35
N PHE A 105 -3.16 -4.77 1.24
CA PHE A 105 -3.78 -3.55 1.75
C PHE A 105 -5.03 -3.89 2.56
N ALA A 106 -5.33 -3.02 3.51
CA ALA A 106 -6.54 -3.07 4.30
C ALA A 106 -7.51 -2.01 3.78
N VAL A 107 -8.73 -2.43 3.43
CA VAL A 107 -9.82 -1.52 3.08
C VAL A 107 -10.81 -1.52 4.24
N VAL A 108 -10.96 -0.37 4.90
CA VAL A 108 -12.01 -0.19 5.90
C VAL A 108 -13.17 0.53 5.23
N LEU A 109 -14.34 -0.10 5.19
CA LEU A 109 -15.58 0.43 4.63
C LEU A 109 -16.60 0.64 5.74
N THR A 110 -17.16 1.84 5.82
CA THR A 110 -18.16 2.22 6.82
C THR A 110 -19.48 2.50 6.15
N PHE A 111 -20.50 1.70 6.45
CA PHE A 111 -21.88 1.94 6.02
C PHE A 111 -22.62 2.75 7.07
N ASP A 112 -23.35 3.77 6.62
CA ASP A 112 -24.27 4.58 7.46
C ASP A 112 -23.64 5.05 8.78
N ASN A 113 -22.33 5.33 8.77
CA ASN A 113 -21.50 5.72 9.93
C ASN A 113 -21.50 4.75 11.12
N THR A 114 -21.96 3.50 10.96
CA THR A 114 -22.18 2.58 12.09
C THR A 114 -21.62 1.18 11.88
N VAL A 115 -21.56 0.70 10.64
CA VAL A 115 -21.06 -0.66 10.35
C VAL A 115 -19.72 -0.56 9.64
N HIS A 116 -18.66 -1.10 10.26
CA HIS A 116 -17.31 -1.11 9.70
C HIS A 116 -16.92 -2.50 9.21
N TRP A 117 -16.57 -2.61 7.93
CA TRP A 117 -16.06 -3.83 7.33
C TRP A 117 -14.59 -3.65 7.00
N LEU A 118 -13.78 -4.63 7.42
CA LEU A 118 -12.45 -4.81 6.88
C LEU A 118 -12.57 -5.70 5.64
N LEU A 119 -12.36 -5.14 4.46
CA LEU A 119 -12.41 -5.87 3.20
C LEU A 119 -11.00 -6.37 2.84
N LYS A 120 -10.93 -7.63 2.43
CA LYS A 120 -9.72 -8.25 1.87
C LYS A 120 -9.80 -8.24 0.35
N PRO A 121 -8.85 -7.63 -0.36
CA PRO A 121 -8.80 -7.72 -1.82
C PRO A 121 -8.42 -9.11 -2.34
N SER A 122 -8.93 -9.45 -3.53
CA SER A 122 -8.39 -10.54 -4.34
C SER A 122 -7.03 -10.15 -4.94
N SER A 123 -6.25 -11.15 -5.37
CA SER A 123 -4.91 -10.94 -5.95
C SER A 123 -4.92 -10.18 -7.29
N ASP A 124 -6.03 -10.21 -8.02
CA ASP A 124 -6.24 -9.46 -9.26
C ASP A 124 -6.90 -8.09 -9.04
N HIS A 125 -7.17 -7.74 -7.78
CA HIS A 125 -7.84 -6.50 -7.34
C HIS A 125 -9.23 -6.26 -7.97
N ASN A 126 -9.85 -7.31 -8.52
CA ASN A 126 -11.20 -7.24 -9.08
C ASN A 126 -12.28 -7.58 -8.07
N GLN A 127 -11.92 -8.09 -6.90
CA GLN A 127 -12.84 -8.42 -5.82
C GLN A 127 -12.38 -7.85 -4.49
N LEU A 128 -13.34 -7.45 -3.67
CA LEU A 128 -13.16 -7.09 -2.26
C LEU A 128 -14.08 -7.99 -1.43
N HIS A 129 -13.48 -8.84 -0.60
CA HIS A 129 -14.18 -9.77 0.27
C HIS A 129 -14.42 -9.14 1.62
N GLY A 130 -15.68 -8.85 1.93
CA GLY A 130 -16.12 -8.45 3.27
C GLY A 130 -16.56 -9.64 4.12
N PRO A 131 -16.99 -9.38 5.37
CA PRO A 131 -17.47 -10.42 6.29
C PRO A 131 -18.73 -11.15 5.80
N SER A 132 -19.61 -10.47 5.06
CA SER A 132 -20.89 -11.03 4.62
C SER A 132 -21.21 -10.82 3.13
N ASP A 133 -20.30 -10.24 2.36
CA ASP A 133 -20.49 -10.00 0.93
C ASP A 133 -19.15 -9.92 0.19
N VAL A 134 -19.19 -10.06 -1.13
CA VAL A 134 -18.07 -9.85 -2.05
C VAL A 134 -18.47 -8.78 -3.06
N PHE A 135 -17.68 -7.72 -3.15
CA PHE A 135 -17.83 -6.69 -4.15
C PHE A 135 -16.93 -6.99 -5.34
N THR A 136 -17.49 -7.16 -6.53
CA THR A 136 -16.74 -7.43 -7.77
C THR A 136 -16.77 -6.20 -8.67
N ARG A 137 -15.63 -5.80 -9.25
CA ARG A 137 -15.59 -4.71 -10.22
C ARG A 137 -16.54 -4.99 -11.39
N VAL A 138 -17.40 -4.03 -11.72
CA VAL A 138 -18.28 -4.14 -12.90
C VAL A 138 -17.46 -4.13 -14.19
N HIS A 139 -16.40 -3.33 -14.22
CA HIS A 139 -15.40 -3.31 -15.26
C HIS A 139 -14.08 -3.78 -14.65
N PRO A 140 -13.73 -5.08 -14.80
CA PRO A 140 -12.50 -5.61 -14.25
C PRO A 140 -11.29 -4.82 -14.76
N LEU A 141 -10.30 -4.65 -13.88
CA LEU A 141 -8.95 -4.27 -14.27
C LEU A 141 -8.36 -5.46 -15.03
N VAL A 142 -8.70 -5.58 -16.32
CA VAL A 142 -8.03 -6.52 -17.20
C VAL A 142 -6.67 -5.92 -17.50
N ALA A 143 -5.70 -6.23 -16.65
CA ALA A 143 -4.32 -6.07 -17.03
C ALA A 143 -4.02 -7.25 -17.96
N GLU A 144 -3.94 -7.01 -19.28
CA GLU A 144 -3.38 -8.01 -20.20
C GLU A 144 -2.02 -8.43 -19.66
N ALA A 145 -1.92 -9.62 -19.08
CA ALA A 145 -0.68 -10.03 -18.47
C ALA A 145 0.40 -10.15 -19.57
N PRO A 146 1.65 -9.73 -19.33
CA PRO A 146 2.72 -9.96 -20.29
C PRO A 146 2.76 -11.44 -20.71
N PHE A 147 2.90 -11.67 -22.02
CA PHE A 147 2.96 -12.99 -22.62
C PHE A 147 3.79 -12.94 -23.91
N GLY A 148 4.28 -14.10 -24.36
CA GLY A 148 5.10 -14.20 -25.57
C GLY A 148 6.55 -13.76 -25.36
N GLY A 149 7.21 -13.39 -26.44
CA GLY A 149 8.60 -12.90 -26.42
C GLY A 149 8.69 -11.38 -26.39
N TYR A 150 9.79 -10.89 -25.82
CA TYR A 150 10.17 -9.48 -25.81
C TYR A 150 11.60 -9.34 -26.30
N GLN A 151 11.82 -8.51 -27.31
CA GLN A 151 13.15 -8.19 -27.81
C GLN A 151 13.65 -6.90 -27.15
N GLU A 152 14.84 -6.96 -26.54
CA GLU A 152 15.54 -5.78 -26.03
C GLU A 152 16.36 -5.11 -27.15
N LYS A 153 16.85 -3.88 -26.94
CA LYS A 153 17.56 -3.11 -27.97
C LYS A 153 18.83 -3.80 -28.49
N SER A 154 19.46 -4.66 -27.68
CA SER A 154 20.62 -5.46 -28.07
C SER A 154 20.28 -6.58 -29.07
N GLY A 155 18.99 -6.86 -29.29
CA GLY A 155 18.49 -7.93 -30.14
C GLY A 155 18.20 -9.24 -29.39
N LYS A 156 18.57 -9.37 -28.10
CA LYS A 156 18.24 -10.54 -27.30
C LYS A 156 16.74 -10.64 -27.05
N VAL A 157 16.24 -11.88 -26.93
CA VAL A 157 14.83 -12.20 -26.77
C VAL A 157 14.60 -12.79 -25.39
N TRP A 158 13.69 -12.18 -24.66
CA TRP A 158 13.21 -12.60 -23.36
C TRP A 158 11.83 -13.22 -23.50
N GLN A 159 11.73 -14.52 -23.27
CA GLN A 159 10.47 -15.25 -23.32
C GLN A 159 9.75 -15.16 -21.98
N VAL A 160 8.47 -14.81 -21.98
CA VAL A 160 7.63 -14.98 -20.79
C VAL A 160 7.36 -16.46 -20.57
N THR A 161 7.79 -16.99 -19.41
CA THR A 161 7.68 -18.42 -19.04
C THR A 161 6.59 -18.68 -18.00
N ALA A 162 6.24 -17.67 -17.22
CA ALA A 162 5.12 -17.69 -16.29
C ALA A 162 4.47 -16.29 -16.24
N SER A 163 3.16 -16.25 -16.05
CA SER A 163 2.41 -14.99 -15.98
C SER A 163 1.19 -15.13 -15.07
N THR A 164 0.94 -14.11 -14.27
CA THR A 164 -0.19 -13.97 -13.36
C THR A 164 -0.82 -12.58 -13.57
N PRO A 165 -1.95 -12.24 -12.93
CA PRO A 165 -2.55 -10.91 -13.06
C PRO A 165 -1.67 -9.72 -12.60
N SER A 166 -0.59 -9.97 -11.85
CA SER A 166 0.28 -8.91 -11.31
C SER A 166 1.78 -9.17 -11.46
N SER A 167 2.18 -10.34 -11.93
CA SER A 167 3.59 -10.71 -12.12
C SER A 167 3.82 -11.57 -13.35
N PHE A 168 5.06 -11.63 -13.82
CA PHE A 168 5.50 -12.49 -14.90
C PHE A 168 6.98 -12.85 -14.72
N VAL A 169 7.43 -13.92 -15.37
CA VAL A 169 8.84 -14.33 -15.35
C VAL A 169 9.35 -14.32 -16.78
N LEU A 170 10.53 -13.71 -16.98
CA LEU A 170 11.23 -13.63 -18.25
C LEU A 170 12.45 -14.56 -18.24
N HIS A 171 12.67 -15.27 -19.34
CA HIS A 171 13.86 -16.07 -19.60
C HIS A 171 14.55 -15.62 -20.87
N ASN A 172 15.82 -15.21 -20.77
CA ASN A 172 16.63 -14.82 -21.92
C ASN A 172 17.01 -16.07 -22.74
N GLN A 173 16.52 -16.14 -23.98
CA GLN A 173 16.72 -17.30 -24.85
C GLN A 173 18.17 -17.48 -25.31
N GLN A 174 19.00 -16.44 -25.23
CA GLN A 174 20.38 -16.45 -25.71
C GLN A 174 21.40 -16.75 -24.61
N ASP A 175 21.21 -16.22 -23.40
CA ASP A 175 22.19 -16.33 -22.31
C ASP A 175 21.67 -16.99 -21.03
N GLY A 176 20.41 -17.46 -21.03
CA GLY A 176 19.83 -18.28 -19.96
C GLY A 176 19.49 -17.53 -18.67
N ARG A 177 19.69 -16.20 -18.63
CA ARG A 177 19.33 -15.38 -17.46
C ARG A 177 17.81 -15.33 -17.26
N ASN A 178 17.40 -15.16 -16.01
CA ASN A 178 16.00 -14.95 -15.63
C ASN A 178 15.80 -13.54 -15.07
N ALA A 179 14.58 -13.05 -15.21
CA ALA A 179 14.15 -11.81 -14.57
C ALA A 179 12.69 -11.92 -14.09
N ASP A 180 12.41 -11.35 -12.93
CA ASP A 180 11.07 -11.27 -12.36
C ASP A 180 10.43 -9.94 -12.73
N GLY A 181 9.24 -10.01 -13.33
CA GLY A 181 8.43 -8.87 -13.72
C GLY A 181 7.23 -8.67 -12.80
N PHE A 182 6.95 -7.43 -12.44
CA PHE A 182 5.74 -7.03 -11.73
C PHE A 182 5.08 -5.88 -12.47
N PHE A 183 3.76 -5.86 -12.51
CA PHE A 183 3.04 -4.81 -13.20
C PHE A 183 1.73 -4.48 -12.51
N SER A 184 1.32 -3.22 -12.66
CA SER A 184 0.00 -2.75 -12.28
C SER A 184 -0.46 -1.73 -13.32
N ARG A 185 -1.76 -1.65 -13.56
CA ARG A 185 -2.34 -0.61 -14.41
C ARG A 185 -2.89 0.48 -13.51
N ASP A 186 -2.30 1.67 -13.58
CA ASP A 186 -2.88 2.89 -13.01
C ASP A 186 -4.21 3.15 -13.71
N PRO A 187 -5.32 3.06 -13.00
CA PRO A 187 -6.65 3.22 -13.58
C PRO A 187 -7.09 4.67 -13.72
N THR A 188 -6.32 5.62 -13.19
CA THR A 188 -6.59 7.06 -13.34
C THR A 188 -6.30 7.52 -14.76
N ASN A 189 -5.20 7.02 -15.32
CA ASN A 189 -4.69 7.39 -16.65
C ASN A 189 -4.56 6.19 -17.60
N GLY A 190 -4.86 4.97 -17.13
CA GLY A 190 -4.77 3.73 -17.89
C GLY A 190 -3.34 3.23 -18.13
N MET A 191 -2.32 3.87 -17.56
CA MET A 191 -0.91 3.56 -17.76
C MET A 191 -0.48 2.36 -16.93
N TYR A 192 0.35 1.49 -17.49
CA TYR A 192 1.07 0.47 -16.75
C TYR A 192 2.29 1.05 -16.02
N ILE A 193 2.45 0.66 -14.77
CA ILE A 193 3.71 0.75 -14.04
C ILE A 193 4.28 -0.66 -14.01
N VAL A 194 5.47 -0.84 -14.57
CA VAL A 194 6.15 -2.13 -14.69
C VAL A 194 7.48 -2.06 -13.95
N PHE A 195 7.81 -3.11 -13.22
CA PHE A 195 9.11 -3.34 -12.60
C PHE A 195 9.68 -4.65 -13.13
N ILE A 196 10.97 -4.66 -13.48
CA ILE A 196 11.68 -5.88 -13.89
C ILE A 196 12.95 -5.99 -13.06
N ASN A 197 13.07 -7.08 -12.31
CA ASN A 197 14.24 -7.40 -11.50
C ASN A 197 15.12 -8.43 -12.24
N PHE A 198 16.29 -8.01 -12.68
CA PHE A 198 17.26 -8.90 -13.35
C PHE A 198 18.21 -9.50 -12.32
N HIS A 199 18.29 -10.84 -12.30
CA HIS A 199 19.20 -11.55 -11.41
C HIS A 199 20.54 -11.79 -12.10
N ASN A 200 21.56 -10.99 -11.78
CA ASN A 200 22.92 -11.15 -12.32
C ASN A 200 23.89 -11.55 -11.20
N ASN A 201 24.35 -12.80 -11.19
CA ASN A 201 25.43 -13.27 -10.33
C ASN A 201 25.27 -12.93 -8.83
N GLY A 202 24.03 -13.03 -8.31
CA GLY A 202 23.73 -12.71 -6.90
C GLY A 202 23.54 -11.22 -6.61
N GLN A 203 23.45 -10.38 -7.64
CA GLN A 203 23.02 -8.99 -7.53
C GLN A 203 21.72 -8.79 -8.32
N ASP A 204 20.76 -8.16 -7.66
CA ASP A 204 19.45 -7.84 -8.22
C ASP A 204 19.48 -6.42 -8.79
N HIS A 205 19.09 -6.29 -10.05
CA HIS A 205 18.99 -5.01 -10.74
C HIS A 205 17.53 -4.73 -11.10
N LEU A 206 16.89 -3.85 -10.32
CA LEU A 206 15.52 -3.44 -10.53
C LEU A 206 15.43 -2.26 -11.51
N LEU A 207 14.70 -2.45 -12.61
CA LEU A 207 14.35 -1.40 -13.57
C LEU A 207 12.85 -1.10 -13.49
N LYS A 208 12.49 0.18 -13.64
CA LYS A 208 11.10 0.66 -13.66
C LYS A 208 10.75 1.17 -15.05
N ALA A 209 9.52 0.95 -15.48
CA ALA A 209 8.92 1.52 -16.66
C ALA A 209 7.52 2.06 -16.37
N VAL A 210 7.13 3.10 -17.11
CA VAL A 210 5.74 3.58 -17.18
C VAL A 210 5.36 3.60 -18.65
N THR A 211 4.30 2.89 -19.02
CA THR A 211 3.90 2.71 -20.42
C THR A 211 2.39 2.64 -20.58
N ASN A 212 1.85 3.06 -21.71
CA ASN A 212 0.44 2.85 -22.03
C ASN A 212 0.16 1.44 -22.58
N SER A 213 1.21 0.67 -22.91
CA SER A 213 1.10 -0.63 -23.57
C SER A 213 2.17 -1.59 -23.10
N LEU A 214 1.77 -2.81 -22.72
CA LEU A 214 2.68 -3.90 -22.42
C LEU A 214 3.30 -4.53 -23.67
N ALA A 215 2.98 -4.04 -24.88
CA ALA A 215 3.71 -4.39 -26.09
C ALA A 215 5.04 -3.63 -26.24
N SER A 216 5.22 -2.53 -25.50
CA SER A 216 6.44 -1.72 -25.53
C SER A 216 6.74 -1.18 -24.13
N ILE A 217 7.77 -1.70 -23.49
CA ILE A 217 8.13 -1.40 -22.10
C ILE A 217 9.46 -0.61 -22.10
N PRO A 218 9.42 0.74 -21.98
CA PRO A 218 10.61 1.57 -21.94
C PRO A 218 11.23 1.54 -20.54
N LEU A 219 12.38 0.88 -20.41
CA LEU A 219 13.07 0.69 -19.14
C LEU A 219 13.87 1.93 -18.74
N SER A 220 14.04 2.15 -17.43
CA SER A 220 14.72 3.32 -16.87
C SER A 220 16.19 3.47 -17.25
N ASN A 221 16.83 2.44 -17.80
CA ASN A 221 18.21 2.48 -18.32
C ASN A 221 18.29 2.92 -19.81
N GLY A 222 17.17 3.30 -20.43
CA GLY A 222 17.10 3.70 -21.84
C GLY A 222 16.95 2.54 -22.83
N ASP A 223 16.80 1.31 -22.33
CA ASP A 223 16.42 0.15 -23.14
C ASP A 223 14.90 0.13 -23.36
N VAL A 224 14.43 -0.63 -24.36
CA VAL A 224 13.01 -0.82 -24.64
C VAL A 224 12.77 -2.29 -24.96
N PHE A 225 11.90 -2.92 -24.17
CA PHE A 225 11.44 -4.28 -24.44
C PHE A 225 10.23 -4.19 -25.38
N THR A 226 10.39 -4.67 -26.60
CA THR A 226 9.34 -4.67 -27.64
C THR A 226 8.82 -6.08 -27.82
N LYS A 227 7.51 -6.27 -27.75
CA LYS A 227 6.89 -7.58 -27.92
C LYS A 227 7.18 -8.13 -29.32
N THR A 228 7.65 -9.37 -29.39
CA THR A 228 7.84 -10.10 -30.64
C THR A 228 6.53 -10.77 -31.05
N HIS A 229 6.24 -10.77 -32.35
CA HIS A 229 5.09 -11.46 -32.93
C HIS A 229 5.20 -12.99 -32.80
#